data_AF-A0A419DEZ8-F1
#
_entry.id   AF-A0A419DEZ8-F1
#
_cell.length_a   1.000
_cell.length_b   1.000
_cell.length_c   1.000
_cell.angle_alpha   90.00
_cell.angle_beta   90.00
_cell.angle_gamma   90.00
#
_symmetry.space_group_name_H-M   'P 1'
#
loop_
_entity.id
_entity.type
_entity.pdbx_description
1 polymer ?
#
loop_
_entity_poly.entity_id
_entity_poly.type
_entity_poly.pdbx_seq_one_letter_code
_entity_poly.pdbx_strand_id
1 'polypeptide(L)'
;MPRILPNSYVGGRSASAADAAPSLGPLAQAADDITRSAAQAVEAQRVAKATSAAARATQEISELAFQLKNGWQDEEGKLVAPPPAAQHYQIYQDRVKQINKRFRDELTDDRAYALYESDFTQAALKTSFDVRSNATERMRGETRAELDATVDALAGIAATSDTAGRALAHTRIQDAIARATATGALSPAEGFAKMQTYNQVLSRADVKAGLMADPAKVALGIMGNDYPGITSPEERVEWLKAAHDVENARVTAAMAALDKARSESDRARRDMEEATAKSGYELIAQRKLTPQWVVQNRANLDQGAYKYLLEEASGATPVTPDLATYGPLRLRASAGEDVRREAEQALYSRRIDIGLFNTLVSEVEQVKSGATPPNLYTAGRKFLEAWTQPSELIDNEAAKQMAANAMLAWDTWYREHPDATRAEGEAEFQRIAYSATLVAAENLMISNLLPRGMGRTRPKNKDELRPALIAAVEKTEAMRKAKEIDEQEYRQELKLLSQWHLVLKTLEQAPNAK
;
A
#
# COMPACT_ATOMS: atom_id res chain seq x y z
N MET A 1 -35.74 85.36 54.04
CA MET A 1 -36.82 86.17 53.43
C MET A 1 -38.16 85.71 53.99
N PRO A 2 -39.12 86.64 54.18
CA PRO A 2 -40.11 86.57 55.26
C PRO A 2 -41.57 86.48 54.76
N ARG A 3 -42.53 86.60 55.72
CA ARG A 3 -43.84 87.30 55.59
C ARG A 3 -45.00 86.44 55.03
N ILE A 4 -46.27 86.42 55.49
CA ILE A 4 -47.15 87.28 56.33
C ILE A 4 -48.37 86.46 56.82
N LEU A 5 -48.83 86.67 58.06
CA LEU A 5 -50.20 86.39 58.56
C LEU A 5 -51.19 87.47 58.09
N PRO A 6 -52.52 87.25 58.06
CA PRO A 6 -53.29 87.89 59.14
C PRO A 6 -54.56 87.17 59.62
N ASN A 7 -54.62 87.08 60.95
CA ASN A 7 -55.68 87.43 61.91
C ASN A 7 -56.98 88.15 61.43
N SER A 8 -58.12 87.72 61.99
CA SER A 8 -59.30 88.52 62.41
C SER A 8 -60.25 87.63 63.23
N TYR A 9 -60.25 87.63 64.59
CA TYR A 9 -60.91 88.50 65.58
C TYR A 9 -62.47 88.45 65.67
N VAL A 10 -62.92 87.79 66.76
CA VAL A 10 -63.95 88.16 67.76
C VAL A 10 -65.48 88.02 67.53
N GLY A 11 -66.08 87.34 68.52
CA GLY A 11 -67.48 87.39 68.96
C GLY A 11 -67.84 86.04 69.62
N GLY A 12 -67.74 85.82 70.94
CA GLY A 12 -68.43 86.55 72.00
C GLY A 12 -69.73 85.83 72.37
N ARG A 13 -69.67 84.85 73.28
CA ARG A 13 -70.81 84.42 74.11
C ARG A 13 -70.31 83.62 75.32
N SER A 14 -70.35 84.28 76.46
CA SER A 14 -70.26 83.72 77.81
C SER A 14 -71.52 82.90 78.11
N ALA A 15 -71.35 81.60 78.36
CA ALA A 15 -72.37 80.75 78.96
C ALA A 15 -71.72 79.84 80.00
N SER A 16 -72.12 80.05 81.25
CA SER A 16 -72.40 79.04 82.28
C SER A 16 -71.31 78.01 82.59
N ALA A 17 -70.53 78.29 83.63
CA ALA A 17 -69.80 77.31 84.41
C ALA A 17 -70.77 76.47 85.25
N ALA A 18 -71.04 75.25 84.83
CA ALA A 18 -71.38 74.07 85.65
C ALA A 18 -71.63 72.88 84.70
N ASP A 19 -70.98 71.75 84.99
CA ASP A 19 -71.17 70.43 84.34
C ASP A 19 -70.74 70.24 82.88
N ALA A 20 -69.43 70.05 82.67
CA ALA A 20 -68.91 69.23 81.57
C ALA A 20 -67.45 68.84 81.85
N ALA A 21 -67.23 67.77 82.62
CA ALA A 21 -65.98 67.03 82.49
C ALA A 21 -66.02 66.33 81.10
N PRO A 22 -65.18 66.70 80.12
CA PRO A 22 -65.14 65.96 78.88
C PRO A 22 -64.73 64.53 79.21
N SER A 23 -65.52 63.54 78.82
CA SER A 23 -65.16 62.15 79.05
C SER A 23 -63.81 61.90 78.37
N LEU A 24 -62.78 61.56 79.15
CA LEU A 24 -61.46 61.18 78.65
C LEU A 24 -61.48 59.83 77.89
N GLY A 25 -62.64 59.15 77.86
CA GLY A 25 -62.85 57.84 77.25
C GLY A 25 -62.41 57.73 75.78
N PRO A 26 -62.79 58.67 74.88
CA PRO A 26 -62.42 58.57 73.46
C PRO A 26 -60.92 58.76 73.22
N LEU A 27 -60.24 59.59 74.00
CA LEU A 27 -58.79 59.81 73.88
C LEU A 27 -57.97 58.64 74.45
N ALA A 28 -58.42 58.04 75.55
CA ALA A 28 -57.83 56.81 76.09
C ALA A 28 -57.99 55.64 75.10
N GLN A 29 -59.17 55.48 74.51
CA GLN A 29 -59.44 54.45 73.51
C GLN A 29 -58.58 54.62 72.24
N ALA A 30 -58.41 55.85 71.76
CA ALA A 30 -57.52 56.15 70.62
C ALA A 30 -56.05 55.83 70.93
N ALA A 31 -55.56 56.11 72.14
CA ALA A 31 -54.20 55.76 72.57
C ALA A 31 -54.00 54.23 72.66
N ASP A 32 -55.00 53.50 73.16
CA ASP A 32 -54.98 52.04 73.20
C ASP A 32 -55.03 51.41 71.80
N ASP A 33 -55.78 52.01 70.86
CA ASP A 33 -55.83 51.57 69.47
C ASP A 33 -54.50 51.82 68.75
N ILE A 34 -53.86 52.98 68.96
CA ILE A 34 -52.52 53.28 68.41
C ILE A 34 -51.47 52.32 68.99
N THR A 35 -51.52 52.03 70.29
CA THR A 35 -50.57 51.11 70.95
C THR A 35 -50.74 49.68 70.42
N ARG A 36 -51.98 49.23 70.25
CA ARG A 36 -52.28 47.92 69.63
C ARG A 36 -51.82 47.87 68.17
N SER A 37 -52.05 48.92 67.40
CA SER A 37 -51.60 49.01 66.00
C SER A 37 -50.07 49.00 65.87
N ALA A 38 -49.37 49.75 66.73
CA ALA A 38 -47.91 49.76 66.77
C ALA A 38 -47.34 48.37 67.16
N ALA A 39 -47.94 47.69 68.14
CA ALA A 39 -47.56 46.33 68.51
C ALA A 39 -47.80 45.33 67.36
N GLN A 40 -48.92 45.44 66.64
CA GLN A 40 -49.21 44.63 65.45
C GLN A 40 -48.22 44.90 64.31
N ALA A 41 -47.81 46.15 64.09
CA ALA A 41 -46.84 46.50 63.05
C ALA A 41 -45.44 45.95 63.36
N VAL A 42 -45.00 46.03 64.62
CA VAL A 42 -43.73 45.43 65.07
C VAL A 42 -43.77 43.90 64.92
N GLU A 43 -44.89 43.27 65.30
CA GLU A 43 -45.08 41.83 65.13
C GLU A 43 -45.08 41.42 63.65
N ALA A 44 -45.77 42.17 62.78
CA ALA A 44 -45.78 41.93 61.34
C ALA A 44 -44.37 42.07 60.73
N GLN A 45 -43.60 43.08 61.15
CA GLN A 45 -42.21 43.25 60.71
C GLN A 45 -41.33 42.08 61.20
N ARG A 46 -41.55 41.59 62.42
CA ARG A 46 -40.84 40.42 62.98
C ARG A 46 -41.15 39.16 62.17
N VAL A 47 -42.43 38.90 61.90
CA VAL A 47 -42.87 37.75 61.08
C VAL A 47 -42.33 37.85 59.64
N ALA A 48 -42.34 39.04 59.04
CA ALA A 48 -41.81 39.25 57.70
C ALA A 48 -40.29 38.99 57.63
N LYS A 49 -39.52 39.50 58.61
CA LYS A 49 -38.09 39.21 58.74
C LYS A 49 -37.86 37.70 58.90
N ALA A 50 -38.62 37.05 59.76
CA ALA A 50 -38.48 35.62 60.01
C ALA A 50 -38.80 34.76 58.78
N THR A 51 -39.88 35.09 58.08
CA THR A 51 -40.26 34.46 56.81
C THR A 51 -39.16 34.63 55.76
N SER A 52 -38.58 35.82 55.63
CA SER A 52 -37.50 36.07 54.66
C SER A 52 -36.22 35.29 55.00
N ALA A 53 -35.86 35.17 56.29
CA ALA A 53 -34.71 34.40 56.74
C ALA A 53 -34.91 32.90 56.47
N ALA A 54 -36.11 32.36 56.75
CA ALA A 54 -36.45 30.97 56.47
C ALA A 54 -36.42 30.66 54.96
N ALA A 55 -36.95 31.57 54.13
CA ALA A 55 -36.91 31.45 52.68
C ALA A 55 -35.46 31.43 52.15
N ARG A 56 -34.60 32.32 52.64
CA ARG A 56 -33.16 32.34 52.27
C ARG A 56 -32.46 31.05 52.68
N ALA A 57 -32.65 30.59 53.92
CA ALA A 57 -32.03 29.36 54.40
C ALA A 57 -32.45 28.12 53.57
N THR A 58 -33.73 28.06 53.18
CA THR A 58 -34.26 27.01 52.30
C THR A 58 -33.68 27.08 50.89
N GLN A 59 -33.53 28.30 50.36
CA GLN A 59 -32.89 28.53 49.06
C GLN A 59 -31.42 28.11 49.08
N GLU A 60 -30.66 28.46 50.12
CA GLU A 60 -29.26 28.07 50.28
C GLU A 60 -29.08 26.54 50.35
N ILE A 61 -29.97 25.82 51.04
CA ILE A 61 -29.97 24.35 51.07
C ILE A 61 -30.17 23.78 49.66
N SER A 62 -31.13 24.33 48.92
CA SER A 62 -31.45 23.87 47.57
C SER A 62 -30.30 24.16 46.59
N GLU A 63 -29.68 25.34 46.72
CA GLU A 63 -28.52 25.75 45.93
C GLU A 63 -27.31 24.87 46.25
N LEU A 64 -27.05 24.55 47.51
CA LEU A 64 -25.99 23.63 47.90
C LEU A 64 -26.14 22.25 47.25
N ALA A 65 -27.35 21.70 47.21
CA ALA A 65 -27.59 20.43 46.52
C ALA A 65 -27.39 20.53 45.01
N PHE A 66 -27.80 21.66 44.40
CA PHE A 66 -27.52 21.93 43.00
C PHE A 66 -26.00 22.01 42.73
N GLN A 67 -25.25 22.71 43.59
CA GLN A 67 -23.80 22.86 43.47
C GLN A 67 -23.07 21.52 43.66
N LEU A 68 -23.49 20.69 44.62
CA LEU A 68 -22.93 19.34 44.80
C LEU A 68 -23.21 18.44 43.59
N LYS A 69 -24.36 18.61 42.93
CA LYS A 69 -24.71 17.83 41.73
C LYS A 69 -23.93 18.30 40.49
N ASN A 70 -23.91 19.61 40.25
CA ASN A 70 -23.54 20.19 38.96
C ASN A 70 -22.19 20.94 38.97
N GLY A 71 -21.59 21.16 40.15
CA GLY A 71 -20.49 22.10 40.32
C GLY A 71 -20.97 23.53 40.50
N TRP A 72 -20.05 24.48 40.58
CA TRP A 72 -20.34 25.90 40.74
C TRP A 72 -19.36 26.75 39.92
N GLN A 73 -19.66 28.04 39.73
CA GLN A 73 -18.71 28.99 39.16
C GLN A 73 -17.91 29.64 40.29
N ASP A 74 -16.59 29.73 40.13
CA ASP A 74 -15.76 30.53 41.03
C ASP A 74 -15.92 32.04 40.76
N GLU A 75 -15.19 32.88 41.50
CA GLU A 75 -15.23 34.33 41.38
C GLU A 75 -14.78 34.85 39.99
N GLU A 76 -14.04 34.03 39.23
CA GLU A 76 -13.59 34.32 37.87
C GLU A 76 -14.58 33.80 36.81
N GLY A 77 -15.70 33.19 37.23
CA GLY A 77 -16.69 32.58 36.35
C GLY A 77 -16.28 31.22 35.79
N LYS A 78 -15.19 30.61 36.27
CA LYS A 78 -14.75 29.27 35.82
C LYS A 78 -15.59 28.21 36.50
N LEU A 79 -15.98 27.21 35.72
CA LEU A 79 -16.72 26.06 36.23
C LEU A 79 -15.80 25.18 37.08
N VAL A 80 -16.06 25.12 38.38
CA VAL A 80 -15.45 24.22 39.34
C VAL A 80 -16.24 22.92 39.34
N ALA A 81 -15.57 21.80 39.06
CA ALA A 81 -16.18 20.49 39.12
C ALA A 81 -16.68 20.20 40.54
N PRO A 82 -17.82 19.51 40.69
CA PRO A 82 -18.29 19.10 42.00
C PRO A 82 -17.27 18.17 42.66
N PRO A 83 -17.22 18.14 44.01
CA PRO A 83 -16.33 17.26 44.75
C PRO A 83 -16.63 15.78 44.45
N PRO A 84 -15.74 14.85 44.81
CA PRO A 84 -15.99 13.42 44.66
C PRO A 84 -17.31 13.01 45.31
N ALA A 85 -18.10 12.16 44.63
CA ALA A 85 -19.44 11.77 45.07
C ALA A 85 -19.45 11.19 46.51
N ALA A 86 -18.40 10.47 46.89
CA ALA A 86 -18.21 9.93 48.24
C ALA A 86 -18.20 11.01 49.35
N GLN A 87 -17.91 12.27 49.01
CA GLN A 87 -17.84 13.39 49.96
C GLN A 87 -19.14 14.22 50.00
N HIS A 88 -20.05 14.05 49.04
CA HIS A 88 -21.24 14.90 48.89
C HIS A 88 -22.08 14.97 50.17
N TYR A 89 -22.32 13.82 50.80
CA TYR A 89 -23.17 13.77 52.00
C TYR A 89 -22.52 14.45 53.21
N GLN A 90 -21.20 14.28 53.39
CA GLN A 90 -20.47 14.92 54.49
C GLN A 90 -20.44 16.44 54.32
N ILE A 91 -20.11 16.92 53.10
CA ILE A 91 -20.11 18.35 52.77
C ILE A 91 -21.51 18.95 52.98
N TYR A 92 -22.55 18.22 52.56
CA TYR A 92 -23.93 18.63 52.77
C TYR A 92 -24.26 18.79 54.27
N GLN A 93 -23.96 17.79 55.10
CA GLN A 93 -24.20 17.85 56.54
C GLN A 93 -23.50 19.05 57.21
N ASP A 94 -22.23 19.28 56.86
CA ASP A 94 -21.44 20.34 57.47
C ASP A 94 -21.94 21.73 57.06
N ARG A 95 -22.35 21.89 55.80
CA ARG A 95 -22.93 23.15 55.30
C ARG A 95 -24.33 23.40 55.84
N VAL A 96 -25.20 22.39 55.93
CA VAL A 96 -26.54 22.54 56.54
C VAL A 96 -26.43 22.98 58.01
N LYS A 97 -25.45 22.46 58.77
CA LYS A 97 -25.17 22.94 60.14
C LYS A 97 -24.79 24.42 60.17
N GLN A 98 -23.97 24.88 59.22
CA GLN A 98 -23.59 26.29 59.10
C GLN A 98 -24.80 27.17 58.74
N ILE A 99 -25.63 26.74 57.78
CA ILE A 99 -26.85 27.44 57.37
C ILE A 99 -27.81 27.53 58.56
N ASN A 100 -28.06 26.44 59.27
CA ASN A 100 -28.93 26.43 60.45
C ASN A 100 -28.43 27.38 61.55
N LYS A 101 -27.11 27.40 61.77
CA LYS A 101 -26.49 28.33 62.73
C LYS A 101 -26.77 29.79 62.35
N ARG A 102 -26.51 30.18 61.09
CA ARG A 102 -26.80 31.54 60.59
C ARG A 102 -28.28 31.89 60.68
N PHE A 103 -29.14 30.95 60.29
CA PHE A 103 -30.59 31.11 60.36
C PHE A 103 -31.06 31.38 61.80
N ARG A 104 -30.52 30.63 62.78
CA ARG A 104 -30.79 30.87 64.20
C ARG A 104 -30.27 32.22 64.68
N ASP A 105 -29.04 32.57 64.31
CA ASP A 105 -28.40 33.85 64.69
C ASP A 105 -29.18 35.06 64.12
N GLU A 106 -29.78 34.96 62.92
CA GLU A 106 -30.56 36.04 62.27
C GLU A 106 -31.91 36.33 62.95
N LEU A 107 -32.54 35.32 63.55
CA LEU A 107 -33.89 35.46 64.11
C LEU A 107 -33.89 36.11 65.49
N THR A 108 -32.78 36.09 66.24
CA THR A 108 -32.58 36.69 67.59
C THR A 108 -33.61 36.32 68.68
N ASP A 109 -34.77 35.77 68.31
CA ASP A 109 -35.90 35.39 69.14
C ASP A 109 -36.20 33.91 68.94
N ASP A 110 -36.05 33.12 70.00
CA ASP A 110 -36.26 31.68 70.00
C ASP A 110 -37.68 31.28 69.56
N ARG A 111 -38.69 32.14 69.79
CA ARG A 111 -40.08 31.84 69.36
C ARG A 111 -40.23 31.90 67.85
N ALA A 112 -39.58 32.88 67.20
CA ALA A 112 -39.60 32.97 65.75
C ALA A 112 -38.86 31.80 65.12
N TYR A 113 -37.73 31.37 65.70
CA TYR A 113 -37.02 30.17 65.23
C TYR A 113 -37.88 28.90 65.35
N ALA A 114 -38.50 28.67 66.52
CA ALA A 114 -39.34 27.50 66.75
C ALA A 114 -40.51 27.40 65.76
N LEU A 115 -41.04 28.53 65.27
CA LEU A 115 -42.13 28.54 64.29
C LEU A 115 -41.69 28.00 62.91
N TYR A 116 -40.45 28.25 62.49
CA TYR A 116 -39.94 27.91 61.16
C TYR A 116 -38.92 26.75 61.17
N GLU A 117 -38.50 26.26 62.34
CA GLU A 117 -37.55 25.15 62.48
C GLU A 117 -38.04 23.88 61.77
N SER A 118 -39.35 23.59 61.82
CA SER A 118 -39.95 22.45 61.14
C SER A 118 -39.78 22.56 59.62
N ASP A 119 -40.05 23.74 59.03
CA ASP A 119 -39.95 23.94 57.59
C ASP A 119 -38.49 23.81 57.12
N PHE A 120 -37.55 24.41 57.86
CA PHE A 120 -36.12 24.26 57.61
C PHE A 120 -35.70 22.78 57.69
N THR A 121 -36.14 22.07 58.72
CA THR A 121 -35.78 20.65 58.92
C THR A 121 -36.36 19.77 57.83
N GLN A 122 -37.60 19.99 57.41
CA GLN A 122 -38.22 19.26 56.30
C GLN A 122 -37.49 19.50 54.98
N ALA A 123 -37.14 20.76 54.67
CA ALA A 123 -36.35 21.10 53.50
C ALA A 123 -34.98 20.41 53.54
N ALA A 124 -34.27 20.52 54.66
CA ALA A 124 -32.97 19.88 54.85
C ALA A 124 -33.05 18.34 54.74
N LEU A 125 -34.10 17.71 55.25
CA LEU A 125 -34.27 16.26 55.17
C LEU A 125 -34.52 15.83 53.72
N LYS A 126 -35.46 16.48 53.03
CA LYS A 126 -35.77 16.21 51.62
C LYS A 126 -34.53 16.36 50.75
N THR A 127 -33.84 17.49 50.86
CA THR A 127 -32.63 17.74 50.09
C THR A 127 -31.50 16.77 50.45
N SER A 128 -31.43 16.27 51.70
CA SER A 128 -30.45 15.23 52.07
C SER A 128 -30.67 13.91 51.33
N PHE A 129 -31.93 13.53 51.08
CA PHE A 129 -32.27 12.36 50.27
C PHE A 129 -31.85 12.58 48.82
N ASP A 130 -32.14 13.76 48.26
CA ASP A 130 -31.74 14.11 46.90
C ASP A 130 -30.21 14.07 46.73
N VAL A 131 -29.45 14.64 47.68
CA VAL A 131 -27.98 14.62 47.66
C VAL A 131 -27.44 13.19 47.74
N ARG A 132 -27.97 12.34 48.63
CA ARG A 132 -27.56 10.93 48.74
C ARG A 132 -27.90 10.14 47.47
N SER A 133 -29.07 10.38 46.88
CA SER A 133 -29.48 9.74 45.62
C SER A 133 -28.54 10.13 44.49
N ASN A 134 -28.31 11.44 44.29
CA ASN A 134 -27.40 11.95 43.27
C ASN A 134 -25.96 11.43 43.47
N ALA A 135 -25.45 11.41 44.71
CA ALA A 135 -24.13 10.88 45.02
C ALA A 135 -24.03 9.39 44.68
N THR A 136 -25.07 8.61 45.01
CA THR A 136 -25.13 7.17 44.68
C THR A 136 -25.16 6.96 43.17
N GLU A 137 -26.01 7.67 42.44
CA GLU A 137 -26.07 7.61 40.98
C GLU A 137 -24.72 7.97 40.34
N ARG A 138 -24.06 9.00 40.84
CA ARG A 138 -22.74 9.43 40.35
C ARG A 138 -21.66 8.40 40.63
N MET A 139 -21.59 7.85 41.84
CA MET A 139 -20.65 6.76 42.17
C MET A 139 -20.89 5.54 41.27
N ARG A 140 -22.15 5.18 41.00
CA ARG A 140 -22.47 4.09 40.05
C ARG A 140 -21.98 4.42 38.64
N GLY A 141 -22.17 5.65 38.18
CA GLY A 141 -21.66 6.12 36.88
C GLY A 141 -20.14 6.06 36.79
N GLU A 142 -19.44 6.55 37.81
CA GLU A 142 -17.97 6.53 37.90
C GLU A 142 -17.44 5.09 37.93
N THR A 143 -18.03 4.22 38.75
CA THR A 143 -17.65 2.79 38.81
C THR A 143 -17.91 2.07 37.48
N ARG A 144 -19.02 2.40 36.79
CA ARG A 144 -19.30 1.84 35.45
C ARG A 144 -18.24 2.28 34.43
N ALA A 145 -17.91 3.57 34.41
CA ALA A 145 -16.90 4.11 33.50
C ALA A 145 -15.51 3.51 33.75
N GLU A 146 -15.11 3.37 35.02
CA GLU A 146 -13.85 2.72 35.40
C GLU A 146 -13.82 1.24 35.02
N LEU A 147 -14.94 0.53 35.24
CA LEU A 147 -15.07 -0.87 34.83
C LEU A 147 -14.95 -1.01 33.32
N ASP A 148 -15.62 -0.17 32.54
CA ASP A 148 -15.57 -0.23 31.07
C ASP A 148 -14.14 0.01 30.57
N ALA A 149 -13.47 1.05 31.08
CA ALA A 149 -12.06 1.29 30.77
C ALA A 149 -11.15 0.11 31.17
N THR A 150 -11.42 -0.52 32.31
CA THR A 150 -10.66 -1.69 32.80
C THR A 150 -10.87 -2.91 31.91
N VAL A 151 -12.12 -3.20 31.55
CA VAL A 151 -12.48 -4.34 30.69
C VAL A 151 -11.86 -4.15 29.30
N ASP A 152 -11.95 -2.95 28.72
CA ASP A 152 -11.38 -2.66 27.41
C ASP A 152 -9.84 -2.79 27.41
N ALA A 153 -9.18 -2.23 28.43
CA ALA A 153 -7.73 -2.32 28.57
C ALA A 153 -7.25 -3.78 28.73
N LEU A 154 -7.92 -4.53 29.61
CA LEU A 154 -7.56 -5.93 29.87
C LEU A 154 -7.92 -6.85 28.70
N ALA A 155 -8.99 -6.56 27.95
CA ALA A 155 -9.32 -7.27 26.72
C ALA A 155 -8.26 -7.07 25.63
N GLY A 156 -7.73 -5.85 25.49
CA GLY A 156 -6.62 -5.56 24.59
C GLY A 156 -5.33 -6.31 24.96
N ILE A 157 -5.01 -6.36 26.27
CA ILE A 157 -3.88 -7.14 26.78
C ILE A 157 -4.08 -8.63 26.51
N ALA A 158 -5.26 -9.16 26.84
CA ALA A 158 -5.56 -10.58 26.65
C ALA A 158 -5.49 -10.98 25.17
N ALA A 159 -5.89 -10.09 24.25
CA ALA A 159 -5.82 -10.37 22.83
C ALA A 159 -4.39 -10.52 22.26
N THR A 160 -3.38 -10.03 22.98
CA THR A 160 -1.98 -9.99 22.54
C THR A 160 -1.03 -10.77 23.45
N SER A 161 -1.51 -11.25 24.59
CA SER A 161 -0.70 -11.94 25.60
C SER A 161 -0.63 -13.45 25.38
N ASP A 162 0.38 -14.07 26.00
CA ASP A 162 0.45 -15.52 26.14
C ASP A 162 -0.69 -16.08 27.01
N THR A 163 -0.69 -17.40 27.22
CA THR A 163 -1.73 -18.09 28.00
C THR A 163 -1.78 -17.60 29.46
N ALA A 164 -0.64 -17.24 30.06
CA ALA A 164 -0.57 -16.77 31.44
C ALA A 164 -1.13 -15.34 31.58
N GLY A 165 -0.76 -14.44 30.67
CA GLY A 165 -1.29 -13.07 30.64
C GLY A 165 -2.80 -13.03 30.38
N ARG A 166 -3.31 -13.92 29.50
CA ARG A 166 -4.75 -14.09 29.27
C ARG A 166 -5.50 -14.54 30.53
N ALA A 167 -4.98 -15.55 31.24
CA ALA A 167 -5.59 -16.01 32.48
C ALA A 167 -5.65 -14.90 33.54
N LEU A 168 -4.56 -14.13 33.71
CA LEU A 168 -4.52 -13.01 34.64
C LEU A 168 -5.53 -11.91 34.28
N ALA A 169 -5.62 -11.53 33.00
CA ALA A 169 -6.58 -10.56 32.52
C ALA A 169 -8.03 -11.02 32.77
N HIS A 170 -8.32 -12.31 32.53
CA HIS A 170 -9.62 -12.90 32.80
C HIS A 170 -10.01 -12.82 34.28
N THR A 171 -9.13 -13.22 35.19
CA THR A 171 -9.38 -13.11 36.64
C THR A 171 -9.64 -11.66 37.06
N ARG A 172 -8.84 -10.71 36.57
CA ARG A 172 -9.01 -9.29 36.91
C ARG A 172 -10.33 -8.71 36.43
N ILE A 173 -10.81 -9.11 35.25
CA ILE A 173 -12.13 -8.69 34.74
C ILE A 173 -13.25 -9.30 35.57
N GLN A 174 -13.17 -10.60 35.90
CA GLN A 174 -14.14 -11.24 36.78
C GLN A 174 -14.24 -10.52 38.12
N ASP A 175 -13.10 -10.21 38.74
CA ASP A 175 -13.05 -9.48 40.01
C ASP A 175 -13.64 -8.07 39.88
N ALA A 176 -13.36 -7.37 38.78
CA ALA A 176 -13.89 -6.02 38.55
C ALA A 176 -15.42 -6.03 38.38
N ILE A 177 -15.96 -6.96 37.58
CA ILE A 177 -17.41 -7.13 37.40
C ILE A 177 -18.08 -7.56 38.71
N ALA A 178 -17.47 -8.48 39.47
CA ALA A 178 -17.99 -8.92 40.75
C ALA A 178 -18.05 -7.76 41.76
N ARG A 179 -16.98 -6.95 41.85
CA ARG A 179 -16.96 -5.74 42.68
C ARG A 179 -18.05 -4.75 42.29
N ALA A 180 -18.19 -4.44 41.00
CA ALA A 180 -19.22 -3.53 40.51
C ALA A 180 -20.65 -4.04 40.75
N THR A 181 -20.85 -5.35 40.73
CA THR A 181 -22.14 -5.98 41.05
C THR A 181 -22.41 -5.91 42.56
N ALA A 182 -21.41 -6.19 43.40
CA ALA A 182 -21.53 -6.14 44.86
C ALA A 182 -21.81 -4.73 45.40
N THR A 183 -21.28 -3.69 44.75
CA THR A 183 -21.56 -2.28 45.09
C THR A 183 -22.88 -1.76 44.50
N GLY A 184 -23.58 -2.57 43.70
CA GLY A 184 -24.80 -2.17 43.01
C GLY A 184 -24.56 -1.15 41.88
N ALA A 185 -23.32 -0.99 41.42
CA ALA A 185 -23.02 -0.23 40.21
C ALA A 185 -23.53 -0.95 38.95
N LEU A 186 -23.49 -2.28 38.95
CA LEU A 186 -24.15 -3.12 37.95
C LEU A 186 -25.23 -3.98 38.58
N SER A 187 -26.29 -4.22 37.83
CA SER A 187 -27.20 -5.34 38.10
C SER A 187 -26.50 -6.68 37.76
N PRO A 188 -26.91 -7.80 38.39
CA PRO A 188 -26.38 -9.12 38.04
C PRO A 188 -26.52 -9.47 36.56
N ALA A 189 -27.60 -9.04 35.91
CA ALA A 189 -27.83 -9.27 34.48
C ALA A 189 -26.83 -8.48 33.61
N GLU A 190 -26.57 -7.22 33.94
CA GLU A 190 -25.54 -6.41 33.25
C GLU A 190 -24.14 -6.99 33.45
N GLY A 191 -23.82 -7.45 34.67
CA GLY A 191 -22.54 -8.11 34.97
C GLY A 191 -22.33 -9.37 34.13
N PHE A 192 -23.36 -10.22 34.03
CA PHE A 192 -23.33 -11.41 33.18
C PHE A 192 -23.15 -11.05 31.70
N ALA A 193 -23.91 -10.07 31.19
CA ALA A 193 -23.80 -9.63 29.81
C ALA A 193 -22.39 -9.12 29.47
N LYS A 194 -21.78 -8.32 30.35
CA LYS A 194 -20.40 -7.85 30.16
C LYS A 194 -19.38 -9.00 30.14
N MET A 195 -19.55 -9.98 31.02
CA MET A 195 -18.69 -11.17 31.04
C MET A 195 -18.83 -11.98 29.75
N GLN A 196 -20.05 -12.11 29.22
CA GLN A 196 -20.30 -12.78 27.95
C GLN A 196 -19.61 -12.04 26.79
N THR A 197 -19.75 -10.72 26.69
CA THR A 197 -19.04 -9.91 25.69
C THR A 197 -17.53 -10.07 25.77
N TYR A 198 -16.96 -10.07 26.98
CA TYR A 198 -15.52 -10.30 27.15
C TYR A 198 -15.09 -11.70 26.67
N ASN A 199 -15.84 -12.75 27.01
CA ASN A 199 -15.55 -14.11 26.54
C ASN A 199 -15.62 -14.23 25.01
N GLN A 200 -16.48 -13.47 24.34
CA GLN A 200 -16.51 -13.36 22.87
C GLN A 200 -15.22 -12.74 22.33
N VAL A 201 -14.75 -11.65 22.92
CA VAL A 201 -13.48 -11.01 22.53
C VAL A 201 -12.29 -11.96 22.71
N LEU A 202 -12.22 -12.65 23.84
CA LEU A 202 -11.17 -13.65 24.10
C LEU A 202 -11.20 -14.78 23.07
N SER A 203 -12.37 -15.38 22.84
CA SER A 203 -12.50 -16.48 21.89
C SER A 203 -12.05 -16.08 20.48
N ARG A 204 -12.39 -14.87 20.04
CA ARG A 204 -11.93 -14.32 18.75
C ARG A 204 -10.41 -14.12 18.71
N ALA A 205 -9.81 -13.63 19.80
CA ALA A 205 -8.37 -13.48 19.89
C ALA A 205 -7.66 -14.84 19.85
N ASP A 206 -8.19 -15.83 20.56
CA ASP A 206 -7.65 -17.19 20.60
C ASP A 206 -7.69 -17.86 19.23
N VAL A 207 -8.79 -17.69 18.49
CA VAL A 207 -8.89 -18.13 17.10
C VAL A 207 -7.86 -17.42 16.21
N LYS A 208 -7.74 -16.10 16.30
CA LYS A 208 -6.73 -15.34 15.52
C LYS A 208 -5.30 -15.82 15.79
N ALA A 209 -4.94 -15.99 17.06
CA ALA A 209 -3.62 -16.48 17.45
C ALA A 209 -3.39 -17.92 16.97
N GLY A 210 -4.39 -18.78 17.14
CA GLY A 210 -4.34 -20.17 16.71
C GLY A 210 -4.23 -20.32 15.20
N LEU A 211 -4.90 -19.47 14.40
CA LEU A 211 -4.85 -19.51 12.93
C LEU A 211 -3.42 -19.39 12.40
N MET A 212 -2.62 -18.52 13.05
CA MET A 212 -1.23 -18.28 12.67
C MET A 212 -0.29 -19.40 13.14
N ALA A 213 -0.67 -20.19 14.13
CA ALA A 213 0.13 -21.30 14.64
C ALA A 213 -0.26 -22.62 13.94
N ASP A 214 -1.52 -23.01 14.07
CA ASP A 214 -2.09 -24.28 13.61
C ASP A 214 -3.57 -24.06 13.19
N PRO A 215 -3.82 -23.68 11.93
CA PRO A 215 -5.17 -23.39 11.44
C PRO A 215 -6.07 -24.64 11.41
N ALA A 216 -5.50 -25.84 11.25
CA ALA A 216 -6.25 -27.09 11.28
C ALA A 216 -6.81 -27.38 12.67
N LYS A 217 -6.00 -27.19 13.73
CA LYS A 217 -6.46 -27.30 15.11
C LYS A 217 -7.53 -26.25 15.44
N VAL A 218 -7.40 -25.03 14.92
CA VAL A 218 -8.43 -24.00 15.07
C VAL A 218 -9.74 -24.41 14.40
N ALA A 219 -9.70 -24.92 13.16
CA ALA A 219 -10.89 -25.38 12.46
C ALA A 219 -11.60 -26.50 13.24
N LEU A 220 -10.85 -27.48 13.75
CA LEU A 220 -11.38 -28.54 14.60
C LEU A 220 -12.02 -27.98 15.88
N GLY A 221 -11.36 -27.01 16.52
CA GLY A 221 -11.91 -26.37 17.72
C GLY A 221 -13.18 -25.55 17.45
N ILE A 222 -13.28 -24.88 16.30
CA ILE A 222 -14.52 -24.18 15.89
C ILE A 222 -15.65 -25.16 15.67
N MET A 223 -15.40 -26.29 15.00
CA MET A 223 -16.38 -27.36 14.80
C MET A 223 -16.77 -28.05 16.12
N GLY A 224 -15.81 -28.19 17.05
CA GLY A 224 -15.98 -28.81 18.36
C GLY A 224 -16.60 -27.93 19.44
N ASN A 225 -16.85 -26.64 19.16
CA ASN A 225 -17.28 -25.64 20.14
C ASN A 225 -16.26 -25.30 21.22
N ASP A 226 -14.96 -25.49 20.97
CA ASP A 226 -13.89 -25.15 21.92
C ASP A 226 -13.76 -23.63 22.17
N TYR A 227 -14.38 -22.82 21.31
CA TYR A 227 -14.43 -21.36 21.39
C TYR A 227 -15.85 -20.88 21.74
N PRO A 228 -16.24 -20.87 23.03
CA PRO A 228 -17.62 -20.60 23.46
C PRO A 228 -18.10 -19.18 23.12
N GLY A 229 -17.17 -18.25 22.87
CA GLY A 229 -17.47 -16.89 22.44
C GLY A 229 -17.81 -16.76 20.94
N ILE A 230 -17.68 -17.81 20.15
CA ILE A 230 -18.09 -17.83 18.73
C ILE A 230 -19.43 -18.56 18.63
N THR A 231 -20.50 -17.80 18.84
CA THR A 231 -21.85 -18.36 19.03
C THR A 231 -22.68 -18.38 17.75
N SER A 232 -22.45 -17.46 16.80
CA SER A 232 -23.26 -17.40 15.58
C SER A 232 -22.75 -18.40 14.52
N PRO A 233 -23.65 -19.11 13.82
CA PRO A 233 -23.27 -19.98 12.71
C PRO A 233 -22.50 -19.26 11.60
N GLU A 234 -22.87 -18.01 11.31
CA GLU A 234 -22.23 -17.21 10.26
C GLU A 234 -20.78 -16.89 10.61
N GLU A 235 -20.51 -16.48 11.85
CA GLU A 235 -19.15 -16.17 12.32
C GLU A 235 -18.29 -17.45 12.34
N ARG A 236 -18.86 -18.60 12.69
CA ARG A 236 -18.14 -19.89 12.61
C ARG A 236 -17.71 -20.22 11.20
N VAL A 237 -18.61 -20.04 10.23
CA VAL A 237 -18.31 -20.29 8.81
C VAL A 237 -17.21 -19.34 8.32
N GLU A 238 -17.23 -18.08 8.73
CA GLU A 238 -16.18 -17.11 8.41
C GLU A 238 -14.82 -17.54 8.95
N TRP A 239 -14.74 -17.93 10.22
CA TRP A 239 -13.48 -18.39 10.82
C TRP A 239 -12.99 -19.72 10.23
N LEU A 240 -13.89 -20.63 9.85
CA LEU A 240 -13.52 -21.87 9.15
C LEU A 240 -12.94 -21.59 7.76
N LYS A 241 -13.51 -20.63 7.02
CA LYS A 241 -12.94 -20.17 5.74
C LYS A 241 -11.55 -19.57 5.95
N ALA A 242 -11.40 -18.69 6.94
CA ALA A 242 -10.10 -18.11 7.27
C ALA A 242 -9.04 -19.18 7.61
N ALA A 243 -9.41 -20.22 8.37
CA ALA A 243 -8.53 -21.35 8.65
C ALA A 243 -8.14 -22.10 7.37
N HIS A 244 -9.11 -22.38 6.50
CA HIS A 244 -8.85 -23.04 5.22
C HIS A 244 -7.92 -22.21 4.31
N ASP A 245 -8.15 -20.91 4.21
CA ASP A 245 -7.35 -20.02 3.37
C ASP A 245 -5.90 -19.91 3.85
N VAL A 246 -5.69 -19.82 5.17
CA VAL A 246 -4.33 -19.81 5.76
C VAL A 246 -3.62 -21.14 5.51
N GLU A 247 -4.30 -22.27 5.65
CA GLU A 247 -3.72 -23.59 5.38
C GLU A 247 -3.37 -23.77 3.90
N ASN A 248 -4.27 -23.38 2.99
CA ASN A 248 -4.00 -23.41 1.55
C ASN A 248 -2.80 -22.53 1.18
N ALA A 249 -2.67 -21.35 1.79
CA ALA A 249 -1.53 -20.47 1.58
C ALA A 249 -0.22 -21.12 2.06
N ARG A 250 -0.24 -21.82 3.20
CA ARG A 250 0.92 -22.58 3.71
C ARG A 250 1.32 -23.72 2.76
N VAL A 251 0.36 -24.51 2.30
CA VAL A 251 0.60 -25.60 1.34
C VAL A 251 1.19 -25.04 0.05
N THR A 252 0.63 -23.95 -0.48
CA THR A 252 1.12 -23.29 -1.69
C THR A 252 2.55 -22.79 -1.52
N ALA A 253 2.85 -22.14 -0.39
CA ALA A 253 4.20 -21.67 -0.08
C ALA A 253 5.21 -22.83 0.05
N ALA A 254 4.80 -23.95 0.68
CA ALA A 254 5.63 -25.14 0.80
C ALA A 254 5.92 -25.78 -0.57
N MET A 255 4.92 -25.87 -1.45
CA MET A 255 5.11 -26.35 -2.82
C MET A 255 6.07 -25.46 -3.61
N ALA A 256 5.91 -24.14 -3.53
CA ALA A 256 6.81 -23.20 -4.19
C ALA A 256 8.26 -23.30 -3.66
N ALA A 257 8.44 -23.50 -2.36
CA ALA A 257 9.76 -23.72 -1.77
C ALA A 257 10.39 -25.03 -2.26
N LEU A 258 9.60 -26.09 -2.39
CA LEU A 258 10.04 -27.38 -2.91
C LEU A 258 10.42 -27.31 -4.40
N ASP A 259 9.64 -26.60 -5.22
CA ASP A 259 9.97 -26.38 -6.63
C ASP A 259 11.24 -25.56 -6.80
N LYS A 260 11.43 -24.53 -5.97
CA LYS A 260 12.67 -23.75 -5.92
C LYS A 260 13.87 -24.63 -5.55
N ALA A 261 13.75 -25.44 -4.50
CA ALA A 261 14.82 -26.34 -4.06
C ALA A 261 15.18 -27.37 -5.15
N ARG A 262 14.17 -27.90 -5.87
CA ARG A 262 14.40 -28.77 -7.04
C ARG A 262 15.12 -28.05 -8.16
N SER A 263 14.70 -26.84 -8.50
CA SER A 263 15.35 -26.03 -9.54
C SER A 263 16.81 -25.71 -9.19
N GLU A 264 17.09 -25.38 -7.94
CA GLU A 264 18.46 -25.15 -7.45
C GLU A 264 19.30 -26.43 -7.50
N SER A 265 18.74 -27.57 -7.10
CA SER A 265 19.41 -28.87 -7.19
C SER A 265 19.70 -29.27 -8.64
N ASP A 266 18.75 -29.08 -9.56
CA ASP A 266 18.93 -29.36 -10.98
C ASP A 266 20.00 -28.46 -11.60
N ARG A 267 20.05 -27.19 -11.17
CA ARG A 267 21.08 -26.24 -11.60
C ARG A 267 22.46 -26.64 -11.10
N ALA A 268 22.58 -26.96 -9.81
CA ALA A 268 23.84 -27.44 -9.24
C ALA A 268 24.34 -28.72 -9.93
N ARG A 269 23.44 -29.66 -10.25
CA ARG A 269 23.80 -30.86 -11.02
C ARG A 269 24.33 -30.49 -12.41
N ARG A 270 23.64 -29.62 -13.15
CA ARG A 270 24.09 -29.17 -14.47
C ARG A 270 25.44 -28.46 -14.43
N ASP A 271 25.66 -27.60 -13.43
CA ASP A 271 26.92 -26.88 -13.26
C ASP A 271 28.08 -27.87 -12.97
N MET A 272 27.83 -28.93 -12.20
CA MET A 272 28.80 -30.02 -11.99
C MET A 272 29.05 -30.84 -13.27
N GLU A 273 28.01 -31.13 -14.03
CA GLU A 273 28.10 -31.84 -15.32
C GLU A 273 28.96 -31.02 -16.31
N GLU A 274 28.68 -29.73 -16.47
CA GLU A 274 29.40 -28.82 -17.35
C GLU A 274 30.88 -28.64 -16.93
N ALA A 275 31.14 -28.46 -15.62
CA ALA A 275 32.50 -28.34 -15.11
C ALA A 275 33.34 -29.61 -15.32
N THR A 276 32.71 -30.78 -15.15
CA THR A 276 33.38 -32.07 -15.38
C THR A 276 33.63 -32.29 -16.88
N ALA A 277 32.66 -31.99 -17.74
CA ALA A 277 32.83 -32.06 -19.18
C ALA A 277 33.96 -31.14 -19.67
N LYS A 278 34.02 -29.90 -19.18
CA LYS A 278 35.10 -28.94 -19.46
C LYS A 278 36.47 -29.50 -19.08
N SER A 279 36.60 -30.10 -17.90
CA SER A 279 37.84 -30.77 -17.48
C SER A 279 38.23 -31.91 -18.44
N GLY A 280 37.24 -32.65 -18.94
CA GLY A 280 37.44 -33.68 -19.97
C GLY A 280 37.95 -33.09 -21.30
N TYR A 281 37.37 -31.99 -21.76
CA TYR A 281 37.79 -31.29 -22.99
C TYR A 281 39.22 -30.74 -22.89
N GLU A 282 39.60 -30.21 -21.72
CA GLU A 282 40.97 -29.76 -21.46
C GLU A 282 41.97 -30.92 -21.51
N LEU A 283 41.59 -32.10 -20.99
CA LEU A 283 42.41 -33.31 -21.09
C LEU A 283 42.56 -33.81 -22.53
N ILE A 284 41.53 -33.66 -23.38
CA ILE A 284 41.64 -33.94 -24.83
C ILE A 284 42.67 -33.01 -25.46
N ALA A 285 42.54 -31.69 -25.22
CA ALA A 285 43.45 -30.70 -25.79
C ALA A 285 44.91 -30.95 -25.37
N GLN A 286 45.14 -31.45 -24.16
CA GLN A 286 46.46 -31.82 -23.65
C GLN A 286 46.93 -33.23 -24.08
N ARG A 287 46.10 -34.00 -24.78
CA ARG A 287 46.33 -35.42 -25.12
C ARG A 287 46.55 -36.32 -23.90
N LYS A 288 45.90 -36.00 -22.78
CA LYS A 288 46.00 -36.73 -21.50
C LYS A 288 44.70 -37.45 -21.10
N LEU A 289 43.64 -37.36 -21.90
CA LEU A 289 42.39 -38.04 -21.61
C LEU A 289 42.58 -39.56 -21.68
N THR A 290 42.11 -40.28 -20.65
CA THR A 290 42.14 -41.76 -20.60
C THR A 290 40.73 -42.33 -20.42
N PRO A 291 40.43 -43.54 -20.93
CA PRO A 291 39.11 -44.15 -20.72
C PRO A 291 38.76 -44.33 -19.24
N GLN A 292 39.76 -44.60 -18.40
CA GLN A 292 39.58 -44.76 -16.96
C GLN A 292 39.08 -43.47 -16.30
N TRP A 293 39.59 -42.31 -16.71
CA TRP A 293 39.11 -41.01 -16.22
C TRP A 293 37.63 -40.80 -16.58
N VAL A 294 37.22 -41.15 -17.81
CA VAL A 294 35.83 -40.99 -18.27
C VAL A 294 34.87 -41.89 -17.49
N VAL A 295 35.28 -43.14 -17.21
CA VAL A 295 34.47 -44.08 -16.41
C VAL A 295 34.37 -43.62 -14.95
N GLN A 296 35.45 -43.13 -14.35
CA GLN A 296 35.46 -42.62 -12.98
C GLN A 296 34.55 -41.39 -12.80
N ASN A 297 34.43 -40.56 -13.84
CA ASN A 297 33.61 -39.35 -13.81
C ASN A 297 32.22 -39.54 -14.43
N ARG A 298 31.79 -40.77 -14.76
CA ARG A 298 30.50 -41.05 -15.41
C ARG A 298 29.30 -40.42 -14.69
N ALA A 299 29.30 -40.43 -13.37
CA ALA A 299 28.19 -39.91 -12.56
C ALA A 299 28.03 -38.38 -12.68
N ASN A 300 29.10 -37.67 -13.06
CA ASN A 300 29.14 -36.22 -13.19
C ASN A 300 29.23 -35.79 -14.66
N LEU A 301 28.84 -36.67 -15.60
CA LEU A 301 28.80 -36.36 -17.03
C LEU A 301 27.40 -36.63 -17.54
N ASP A 302 26.89 -35.72 -18.37
CA ASP A 302 25.70 -36.02 -19.15
C ASP A 302 26.01 -37.17 -20.14
N GLN A 303 24.94 -37.77 -20.68
CA GLN A 303 25.08 -38.95 -21.54
C GLN A 303 25.81 -38.66 -22.85
N GLY A 304 25.69 -37.46 -23.40
CA GLY A 304 26.38 -37.02 -24.62
C GLY A 304 27.86 -36.82 -24.36
N ALA A 305 28.21 -36.05 -23.33
CA ALA A 305 29.60 -35.84 -22.91
C ALA A 305 30.32 -37.16 -22.63
N TYR A 306 29.67 -38.08 -21.89
CA TYR A 306 30.25 -39.39 -21.59
C TYR A 306 30.60 -40.18 -22.85
N LYS A 307 29.69 -40.25 -23.84
CA LYS A 307 29.93 -40.98 -25.09
C LYS A 307 31.07 -40.36 -25.88
N TYR A 308 31.02 -39.05 -26.08
CA TYR A 308 32.03 -38.30 -26.84
C TYR A 308 33.43 -38.44 -26.22
N LEU A 309 33.56 -38.19 -24.92
CA LEU A 309 34.83 -38.28 -24.20
C LEU A 309 35.38 -39.71 -24.22
N LEU A 310 34.52 -40.73 -24.10
CA LEU A 310 34.95 -42.14 -24.15
C LEU A 310 35.47 -42.53 -25.53
N GLU A 311 34.81 -42.07 -26.60
CA GLU A 311 35.28 -42.27 -27.98
C GLU A 311 36.63 -41.58 -28.21
N GLU A 312 36.78 -40.31 -27.81
CA GLU A 312 38.05 -39.59 -27.96
C GLU A 312 39.18 -40.22 -27.14
N ALA A 313 38.90 -40.67 -25.92
CA ALA A 313 39.86 -41.40 -25.10
C ALA A 313 40.29 -42.75 -25.70
N SER A 314 39.50 -43.31 -26.62
CA SER A 314 39.76 -44.59 -27.29
C SER A 314 40.48 -44.43 -28.64
N GLY A 315 40.89 -43.21 -29.00
CA GLY A 315 41.66 -42.94 -30.22
C GLY A 315 40.79 -42.69 -31.45
N ALA A 316 39.79 -41.81 -31.32
CA ALA A 316 38.87 -41.52 -32.41
C ALA A 316 39.53 -40.90 -33.65
N THR A 317 38.86 -41.07 -34.80
CA THR A 317 39.30 -40.58 -36.10
C THR A 317 39.24 -39.05 -36.17
N PRO A 318 40.22 -38.37 -36.81
CA PRO A 318 40.16 -36.93 -37.01
C PRO A 318 38.84 -36.48 -37.63
N VAL A 319 38.23 -35.43 -37.06
CA VAL A 319 36.97 -34.85 -37.55
C VAL A 319 37.28 -33.85 -38.66
N THR A 320 36.62 -33.99 -39.81
CA THR A 320 36.60 -32.95 -40.84
C THR A 320 35.43 -31.99 -40.55
N PRO A 321 35.69 -30.70 -40.25
CA PRO A 321 34.62 -29.77 -39.88
C PRO A 321 33.60 -29.54 -41.00
N ASP A 322 32.32 -29.59 -40.64
CA ASP A 322 31.22 -29.14 -41.48
C ASP A 322 31.06 -27.62 -41.38
N LEU A 323 31.58 -26.92 -42.40
CA LEU A 323 31.53 -25.47 -42.49
C LEU A 323 30.09 -24.92 -42.55
N ALA A 324 29.13 -25.71 -43.05
CA ALA A 324 27.72 -25.31 -43.11
C ALA A 324 27.07 -25.30 -41.71
N THR A 325 27.55 -26.13 -40.78
CA THR A 325 27.14 -26.12 -39.38
C THR A 325 27.93 -25.07 -38.56
N TYR A 326 29.23 -24.95 -38.77
CA TYR A 326 30.09 -24.03 -38.00
C TYR A 326 29.84 -22.55 -38.30
N GLY A 327 29.68 -22.18 -39.57
CA GLY A 327 29.53 -20.79 -40.01
C GLY A 327 28.37 -20.05 -39.33
N PRO A 328 27.13 -20.58 -39.36
CA PRO A 328 25.98 -19.97 -38.69
C PRO A 328 26.13 -19.86 -37.16
N LEU A 329 26.68 -20.88 -36.51
CA LEU A 329 26.91 -20.88 -35.06
C LEU A 329 27.89 -19.78 -34.64
N ARG A 330 28.96 -19.58 -35.43
CA ARG A 330 29.94 -18.53 -35.18
C ARG A 330 29.35 -17.13 -35.37
N LEU A 331 28.55 -16.93 -36.42
CA LEU A 331 27.89 -15.64 -36.65
C LEU A 331 26.99 -15.26 -35.47
N ARG A 332 26.17 -16.21 -34.99
CA ARG A 332 25.28 -16.04 -33.83
C ARG A 332 26.05 -15.83 -32.53
N ALA A 333 27.12 -16.60 -32.29
CA ALA A 333 28.03 -16.40 -31.15
C ALA A 333 28.59 -14.97 -31.13
N SER A 334 29.09 -14.51 -32.28
CA SER A 334 29.64 -13.15 -32.43
C SER A 334 28.59 -12.05 -32.24
N ALA A 335 27.31 -12.36 -32.47
CA ALA A 335 26.17 -11.47 -32.24
C ALA A 335 25.72 -11.42 -30.77
N GLY A 336 26.35 -12.22 -29.90
CA GLY A 336 26.02 -12.30 -28.47
C GLY A 336 24.92 -13.29 -28.14
N GLU A 337 24.53 -14.14 -29.08
CA GLU A 337 23.60 -15.24 -28.82
C GLU A 337 24.31 -16.41 -28.14
N ASP A 338 23.64 -17.03 -27.17
CA ASP A 338 24.18 -18.20 -26.47
C ASP A 338 24.00 -19.48 -27.30
N VAL A 339 24.99 -19.78 -28.15
CA VAL A 339 24.99 -20.96 -29.03
C VAL A 339 25.62 -22.20 -28.40
N ARG A 340 25.99 -22.18 -27.11
CA ARG A 340 26.83 -23.23 -26.49
C ARG A 340 26.21 -24.62 -26.57
N ARG A 341 24.88 -24.73 -26.33
CA ARG A 341 24.16 -26.01 -26.40
C ARG A 341 24.13 -26.60 -27.82
N GLU A 342 24.00 -25.75 -28.83
CA GLU A 342 23.97 -26.18 -30.23
C GLU A 342 25.38 -26.55 -30.72
N ALA A 343 26.39 -25.79 -30.30
CA ALA A 343 27.79 -26.11 -30.53
C ALA A 343 28.18 -27.44 -29.87
N GLU A 344 27.68 -27.70 -28.66
CA GLU A 344 27.88 -28.96 -27.94
C GLU A 344 27.22 -30.15 -28.66
N GLN A 345 26.00 -29.98 -29.17
CA GLN A 345 25.37 -31.00 -30.03
C GLN A 345 26.15 -31.24 -31.33
N ALA A 346 26.68 -30.19 -31.95
CA ALA A 346 27.51 -30.29 -33.15
C ALA A 346 28.84 -31.00 -32.87
N LEU A 347 29.43 -30.78 -31.69
CA LEU A 347 30.61 -31.48 -31.19
C LEU A 347 30.30 -32.97 -31.00
N TYR A 348 29.22 -33.31 -30.29
CA TYR A 348 28.79 -34.69 -30.05
C TYR A 348 28.44 -35.43 -31.34
N SER A 349 27.93 -34.71 -32.34
CA SER A 349 27.61 -35.26 -33.67
C SER A 349 28.82 -35.31 -34.61
N ARG A 350 30.02 -34.97 -34.14
CA ARG A 350 31.26 -34.86 -34.93
C ARG A 350 31.13 -33.96 -36.17
N ARG A 351 30.31 -32.92 -36.11
CA ARG A 351 30.19 -31.90 -37.18
C ARG A 351 31.20 -30.78 -37.01
N ILE A 352 31.66 -30.53 -35.79
CA ILE A 352 32.76 -29.62 -35.49
C ILE A 352 33.77 -30.35 -34.59
N ASP A 353 35.03 -29.96 -34.68
CA ASP A 353 36.06 -30.44 -33.77
C ASP A 353 36.09 -29.65 -32.45
N ILE A 354 36.88 -30.13 -31.49
CA ILE A 354 37.00 -29.51 -30.16
C ILE A 354 37.61 -28.11 -30.20
N GLY A 355 38.48 -27.81 -31.17
CA GLY A 355 39.09 -26.49 -31.33
C GLY A 355 38.06 -25.45 -31.79
N LEU A 356 37.21 -25.82 -32.75
CA LEU A 356 36.10 -24.99 -33.21
C LEU A 356 35.03 -24.80 -32.12
N PHE A 357 34.71 -25.85 -31.36
CA PHE A 357 33.84 -25.74 -30.19
C PHE A 357 34.38 -24.76 -29.15
N ASN A 358 35.65 -24.89 -28.75
CA ASN A 358 36.29 -23.98 -27.79
C ASN A 358 36.31 -22.53 -28.28
N THR A 359 36.46 -22.32 -29.60
CA THR A 359 36.38 -20.99 -30.21
C THR A 359 34.99 -20.38 -30.02
N LEU A 360 33.92 -21.14 -30.31
CA LEU A 360 32.54 -20.69 -30.13
C LEU A 360 32.22 -20.38 -28.66
N VAL A 361 32.64 -21.24 -27.73
CA VAL A 361 32.42 -21.04 -26.29
C VAL A 361 33.15 -19.79 -25.79
N SER A 362 34.42 -19.62 -26.15
CA SER A 362 35.21 -18.44 -25.79
C SER A 362 34.58 -17.16 -26.33
N GLU A 363 34.04 -17.19 -27.55
CA GLU A 363 33.41 -16.03 -28.19
C GLU A 363 32.10 -15.64 -27.45
N VAL A 364 31.28 -16.60 -27.05
CA VAL A 364 30.08 -16.36 -26.22
C VAL A 364 30.44 -15.84 -24.82
N GLU A 365 31.46 -16.39 -24.18
CA GLU A 365 31.92 -15.97 -22.84
C GLU A 365 32.50 -14.55 -22.85
N GLN A 366 33.26 -14.18 -23.89
CA GLN A 366 33.79 -12.83 -24.06
C GLN A 366 32.66 -11.79 -24.22
N VAL A 367 31.64 -12.10 -25.02
CA VAL A 367 30.50 -11.20 -25.20
C VAL A 367 29.65 -11.09 -23.91
N LYS A 368 29.45 -12.18 -23.18
CA LYS A 368 28.68 -12.18 -21.91
C LYS A 368 29.38 -11.49 -20.74
N SER A 369 30.70 -11.55 -20.67
CA SER A 369 31.49 -10.94 -19.58
C SER A 369 31.60 -9.41 -19.69
N GLY A 370 31.02 -8.80 -20.73
CA GLY A 370 31.08 -7.35 -20.93
C GLY A 370 32.48 -6.84 -21.30
N ALA A 371 33.41 -7.74 -21.65
CA ALA A 371 34.66 -7.36 -22.30
C ALA A 371 34.30 -6.70 -23.64
N THR A 372 34.70 -5.44 -23.80
CA THR A 372 34.31 -4.47 -24.85
C THR A 372 34.10 -5.08 -26.25
N PRO A 373 33.03 -4.69 -26.98
CA PRO A 373 32.65 -5.25 -28.28
C PRO A 373 33.47 -4.65 -29.46
N PRO A 374 33.18 -5.08 -30.69
CA PRO A 374 34.02 -5.92 -31.56
C PRO A 374 35.37 -5.27 -31.90
N ASN A 375 36.43 -6.05 -32.16
CA ASN A 375 37.60 -5.49 -32.83
C ASN A 375 37.14 -4.77 -34.13
N LEU A 376 37.82 -3.68 -34.49
CA LEU A 376 37.46 -2.84 -35.64
C LEU A 376 37.14 -3.66 -36.90
N TYR A 377 37.87 -4.75 -37.08
CA TYR A 377 37.65 -5.76 -38.12
C TYR A 377 36.25 -6.38 -38.11
N THR A 378 35.76 -6.89 -36.97
CA THR A 378 34.43 -7.49 -36.83
C THR A 378 33.33 -6.44 -36.97
N ALA A 379 33.56 -5.20 -36.52
CA ALA A 379 32.63 -4.10 -36.75
C ALA A 379 32.46 -3.79 -38.24
N GLY A 380 33.57 -3.69 -38.98
CA GLY A 380 33.55 -3.45 -40.43
C GLY A 380 32.96 -4.61 -41.23
N ARG A 381 33.25 -5.87 -40.85
CA ARG A 381 32.63 -7.04 -41.49
C ARG A 381 31.12 -7.09 -41.27
N LYS A 382 30.63 -6.92 -40.03
CA LYS A 382 29.18 -6.90 -39.76
C LYS A 382 28.47 -5.77 -40.51
N PHE A 383 29.09 -4.59 -40.57
CA PHE A 383 28.55 -3.47 -41.34
C PHE A 383 28.45 -3.83 -42.83
N LEU A 384 29.54 -4.29 -43.44
CA LEU A 384 29.56 -4.65 -44.85
C LEU A 384 28.63 -5.84 -45.16
N GLU A 385 28.47 -6.78 -44.24
CA GLU A 385 27.59 -7.93 -44.42
C GLU A 385 26.15 -7.46 -44.47
N ALA A 386 25.71 -6.68 -43.47
CA ALA A 386 24.37 -6.09 -43.44
C ALA A 386 24.09 -5.18 -44.65
N TRP A 387 25.12 -4.51 -45.18
CA TRP A 387 24.96 -3.51 -46.24
C TRP A 387 25.08 -4.09 -47.66
N THR A 388 25.82 -5.19 -47.84
CA THR A 388 26.04 -5.83 -49.14
C THR A 388 25.25 -7.13 -49.33
N GLN A 389 24.49 -7.57 -48.30
CA GLN A 389 23.68 -8.78 -48.39
C GLN A 389 22.70 -8.69 -49.56
N PRO A 390 22.71 -9.67 -50.50
CA PRO A 390 21.66 -9.77 -51.51
C PRO A 390 20.31 -9.94 -50.83
N SER A 391 19.26 -9.30 -51.35
CA SER A 391 17.91 -9.55 -50.86
C SER A 391 17.58 -11.04 -51.01
N GLU A 392 17.12 -11.69 -49.93
CA GLU A 392 16.71 -13.10 -49.94
C GLU A 392 15.58 -13.40 -50.95
N LEU A 393 14.90 -12.36 -51.44
CA LEU A 393 13.83 -12.45 -52.42
C LEU A 393 14.33 -12.59 -53.86
N ILE A 394 15.63 -12.44 -54.12
CA ILE A 394 16.24 -12.47 -55.45
C ILE A 394 17.63 -13.12 -55.37
N ASP A 395 17.75 -14.35 -55.86
CA ASP A 395 19.04 -15.01 -56.01
C ASP A 395 19.84 -14.38 -57.17
N ASN A 396 20.68 -13.39 -56.85
CA ASN A 396 21.50 -12.68 -57.81
C ASN A 396 22.99 -12.96 -57.58
N GLU A 397 23.56 -13.79 -58.44
CA GLU A 397 24.97 -14.18 -58.39
C GLU A 397 25.93 -12.97 -58.44
N ALA A 398 25.57 -11.92 -59.18
CA ALA A 398 26.37 -10.68 -59.23
C ALA A 398 26.36 -9.95 -57.87
N ALA A 399 25.25 -9.99 -57.13
CA ALA A 399 25.17 -9.40 -55.79
C ALA A 399 26.00 -10.21 -54.77
N LYS A 400 26.01 -11.55 -54.87
CA LYS A 400 26.88 -12.40 -54.05
C LYS A 400 28.35 -12.15 -54.33
N GLN A 401 28.73 -12.08 -55.61
CA GLN A 401 30.11 -11.80 -56.01
C GLN A 401 30.56 -10.41 -55.53
N MET A 402 29.67 -9.42 -55.55
CA MET A 402 29.95 -8.10 -55.03
C MET A 402 30.12 -8.08 -53.51
N ALA A 403 29.26 -8.77 -52.76
CA ALA A 403 29.42 -8.91 -51.31
C ALA A 403 30.76 -9.58 -50.96
N ALA A 404 31.14 -10.62 -51.72
CA ALA A 404 32.44 -11.28 -51.57
C ALA A 404 33.62 -10.32 -51.87
N ASN A 405 33.52 -9.49 -52.92
CA ASN A 405 34.54 -8.50 -53.25
C ASN A 405 34.66 -7.39 -52.19
N ALA A 406 33.54 -6.92 -51.63
CA ALA A 406 33.53 -5.93 -50.55
C ALA A 406 34.18 -6.48 -49.27
N MET A 407 33.88 -7.73 -48.92
CA MET A 407 34.53 -8.43 -47.80
C MET A 407 36.03 -8.59 -48.02
N LEU A 408 36.44 -8.99 -49.23
CA LEU A 408 37.86 -9.13 -49.57
C LEU A 408 38.60 -7.80 -49.52
N ALA A 409 37.97 -6.71 -49.98
CA ALA A 409 38.55 -5.36 -49.91
C ALA A 409 38.77 -4.92 -48.45
N TRP A 410 37.82 -5.19 -47.57
CA TRP A 410 37.96 -4.89 -46.14
C TRP A 410 39.03 -5.75 -45.46
N ASP A 411 39.04 -7.05 -45.73
CA ASP A 411 40.04 -7.96 -45.19
C ASP A 411 41.48 -7.58 -45.64
N THR A 412 41.61 -7.06 -46.86
CA THR A 412 42.87 -6.57 -47.41
C THR A 412 43.29 -5.27 -46.77
N TRP A 413 42.40 -4.27 -46.71
CA TRP A 413 42.69 -2.98 -46.11
C TRP A 413 43.08 -3.09 -44.63
N TYR A 414 42.33 -3.88 -43.85
CA TYR A 414 42.60 -4.06 -42.42
C TYR A 414 43.96 -4.74 -42.17
N ARG A 415 44.37 -5.66 -43.05
CA ARG A 415 45.70 -6.30 -42.97
C ARG A 415 46.83 -5.31 -43.25
N GLU A 416 46.61 -4.37 -44.17
CA GLU A 416 47.57 -3.33 -44.53
C GLU A 416 47.62 -2.19 -43.49
N HIS A 417 46.59 -2.05 -42.66
CA HIS A 417 46.45 -0.99 -41.66
C HIS A 417 46.14 -1.57 -40.26
N PRO A 418 47.03 -2.40 -39.67
CA PRO A 418 46.77 -3.06 -38.39
C PRO A 418 46.63 -2.09 -37.21
N ASP A 419 47.22 -0.90 -37.32
CA ASP A 419 47.20 0.16 -36.31
C ASP A 419 46.14 1.23 -36.58
N ALA A 420 45.23 0.99 -37.54
CA ALA A 420 44.18 1.94 -37.89
C ALA A 420 43.32 2.29 -36.67
N THR A 421 43.09 3.59 -36.50
CA THR A 421 42.14 4.07 -35.51
C THR A 421 40.72 3.67 -35.91
N ARG A 422 39.82 3.66 -34.92
CA ARG A 422 38.41 3.36 -35.17
C ARG A 422 37.76 4.29 -36.21
N ALA A 423 38.10 5.58 -36.18
CA ALA A 423 37.56 6.56 -37.13
C ALA A 423 38.01 6.29 -38.58
N GLU A 424 39.25 5.84 -38.77
CA GLU A 424 39.78 5.48 -40.09
C GLU A 424 39.12 4.20 -40.62
N GLY A 425 38.94 3.19 -39.77
CA GLY A 425 38.24 1.98 -40.20
C GLY A 425 36.75 2.22 -40.49
N GLU A 426 36.08 3.06 -39.71
CA GLU A 426 34.68 3.46 -39.97
C GLU A 426 34.51 4.20 -41.31
N ALA A 427 35.42 5.14 -41.61
CA ALA A 427 35.41 5.83 -42.91
C ALA A 427 35.63 4.84 -44.08
N GLU A 428 36.53 3.87 -43.91
CA GLU A 428 36.89 2.97 -44.99
C GLU A 428 35.84 1.89 -45.26
N PHE A 429 35.30 1.21 -44.23
CA PHE A 429 34.26 0.23 -44.50
C PHE A 429 33.00 0.89 -45.07
N GLN A 430 32.72 2.15 -44.72
CA GLN A 430 31.65 2.93 -45.36
C GLN A 430 31.97 3.16 -46.84
N ARG A 431 33.19 3.62 -47.17
CA ARG A 431 33.65 3.81 -48.55
C ARG A 431 33.53 2.53 -49.38
N ILE A 432 33.96 1.39 -48.84
CA ILE A 432 33.88 0.08 -49.48
C ILE A 432 32.41 -0.29 -49.74
N ALA A 433 31.54 -0.15 -48.74
CA ALA A 433 30.10 -0.37 -48.87
C ALA A 433 29.56 0.45 -50.06
N TYR A 434 29.76 1.77 -50.04
CA TYR A 434 29.27 2.67 -51.08
C TYR A 434 29.74 2.28 -52.48
N SER A 435 31.03 1.97 -52.65
CA SER A 435 31.59 1.52 -53.92
C SER A 435 30.93 0.24 -54.44
N ALA A 436 30.64 -0.69 -53.53
CA ALA A 436 29.97 -1.92 -53.86
C ALA A 436 28.54 -1.61 -54.36
N THR A 437 27.74 -0.82 -53.64
CA THR A 437 26.35 -0.55 -54.07
C THR A 437 26.21 0.12 -55.43
N LEU A 438 27.18 0.96 -55.81
CA LEU A 438 27.17 1.59 -57.14
C LEU A 438 27.38 0.55 -58.24
N VAL A 439 28.35 -0.35 -58.05
CA VAL A 439 28.60 -1.48 -58.97
C VAL A 439 27.41 -2.43 -59.03
N ALA A 440 26.70 -2.65 -57.92
CA ALA A 440 25.44 -3.40 -57.91
C ALA A 440 24.37 -2.74 -58.77
N ALA A 441 24.15 -1.43 -58.60
CA ALA A 441 23.14 -0.69 -59.35
C ALA A 441 23.44 -0.72 -60.86
N GLU A 442 24.70 -0.53 -61.25
CA GLU A 442 25.14 -0.61 -62.65
C GLU A 442 25.00 -2.03 -63.22
N ASN A 443 25.40 -3.06 -62.47
CA ASN A 443 25.23 -4.45 -62.90
C ASN A 443 23.76 -4.86 -63.00
N LEU A 444 22.90 -4.39 -62.09
CA LEU A 444 21.45 -4.60 -62.15
C LEU A 444 20.84 -3.90 -63.38
N MET A 445 21.33 -2.72 -63.76
CA MET A 445 20.94 -2.08 -65.04
C MET A 445 21.31 -2.92 -66.26
N ILE A 446 22.33 -3.79 -66.17
CA ILE A 446 22.78 -4.64 -67.27
C ILE A 446 22.07 -6.01 -67.25
N SER A 447 21.83 -6.60 -66.07
CA SER A 447 21.38 -7.99 -65.92
C SER A 447 19.88 -8.16 -65.69
N ASN A 448 19.17 -7.21 -65.06
CA ASN A 448 17.75 -7.37 -64.74
C ASN A 448 16.87 -7.39 -65.98
N LEU A 449 15.81 -8.20 -66.03
CA LEU A 449 14.82 -8.13 -67.13
C LEU A 449 14.25 -6.71 -67.28
N LEU A 450 14.05 -6.26 -68.51
CA LEU A 450 13.42 -4.97 -68.77
C LEU A 450 11.89 -5.10 -68.60
N PRO A 451 11.23 -4.17 -67.89
CA PRO A 451 9.77 -4.10 -67.89
C PRO A 451 9.25 -3.97 -69.32
N ARG A 452 8.15 -4.65 -69.65
CA ARG A 452 7.56 -4.62 -71.01
C ARG A 452 7.26 -3.18 -71.47
N GLY A 453 6.96 -2.31 -70.52
CA GLY A 453 6.71 -0.88 -70.76
C GLY A 453 7.93 -0.05 -71.17
N MET A 454 9.15 -0.50 -70.86
CA MET A 454 10.39 0.30 -70.96
C MET A 454 11.02 0.33 -72.37
N GLY A 455 10.48 -0.45 -73.31
CA GLY A 455 11.00 -0.55 -74.68
C GLY A 455 12.17 -1.55 -74.81
N ARG A 456 12.80 -1.62 -75.99
CA ARG A 456 13.87 -2.59 -76.30
C ARG A 456 15.28 -2.10 -75.96
N THR A 457 15.46 -0.82 -75.70
CA THR A 457 16.76 -0.22 -75.42
C THR A 457 16.93 -0.05 -73.92
N ARG A 458 18.00 -0.62 -73.35
CA ARG A 458 18.35 -0.41 -71.93
C ARG A 458 18.80 1.03 -71.71
N PRO A 459 18.29 1.71 -70.68
CA PRO A 459 18.87 2.97 -70.21
C PRO A 459 20.32 2.75 -69.77
N LYS A 460 21.20 3.73 -69.98
CA LYS A 460 22.63 3.63 -69.63
C LYS A 460 23.03 4.42 -68.39
N ASN A 461 22.20 5.38 -67.98
CA ASN A 461 22.44 6.26 -66.85
C ASN A 461 21.12 6.65 -66.18
N LYS A 462 21.19 7.36 -65.05
CA LYS A 462 20.00 7.81 -64.31
C LYS A 462 19.08 8.75 -65.11
N ASP A 463 19.67 9.58 -65.97
CA ASP A 463 18.93 10.58 -66.76
C ASP A 463 18.09 9.92 -67.87
N GLU A 464 18.57 8.80 -68.41
CA GLU A 464 17.82 7.94 -69.34
C GLU A 464 16.84 7.01 -68.61
N LEU A 465 17.20 6.51 -67.43
CA LEU A 465 16.40 5.52 -66.70
C LEU A 465 15.12 6.12 -66.13
N ARG A 466 15.19 7.34 -65.58
CA ARG A 466 14.02 8.00 -64.98
C ARG A 466 12.84 8.18 -65.96
N PRO A 467 12.99 8.80 -67.14
CA PRO A 467 11.88 8.92 -68.09
C PRO A 467 11.43 7.56 -68.64
N ALA A 468 12.35 6.61 -68.84
CA ALA A 468 12.01 5.26 -69.30
C ALA A 468 11.15 4.50 -68.28
N LEU A 469 11.42 4.66 -66.98
CA LEU A 469 10.65 4.03 -65.91
C LEU A 469 9.24 4.62 -65.79
N ILE A 470 9.10 5.95 -65.90
CA ILE A 470 7.79 6.62 -65.90
C ILE A 470 6.94 6.11 -67.05
N ALA A 471 7.49 6.11 -68.27
CA ALA A 471 6.81 5.59 -69.46
C ALA A 471 6.43 4.10 -69.30
N ALA A 472 7.29 3.32 -68.64
CA ALA A 472 7.02 1.91 -68.40
C ALA A 472 5.85 1.68 -67.43
N VAL A 473 5.75 2.47 -66.36
CA VAL A 473 4.61 2.42 -65.41
C VAL A 473 3.31 2.76 -66.13
N GLU A 474 3.28 3.88 -66.86
CA GLU A 474 2.08 4.32 -67.60
C GLU A 474 1.63 3.27 -68.62
N LYS A 475 2.59 2.67 -69.34
CA LYS A 475 2.29 1.64 -70.34
C LYS A 475 1.81 0.34 -69.71
N THR A 476 2.38 -0.09 -68.58
CA THR A 476 1.91 -1.28 -67.85
C THR A 476 0.50 -1.07 -67.29
N GLU A 477 0.17 0.12 -66.80
CA GLU A 477 -1.21 0.48 -66.40
C GLU A 477 -2.19 0.45 -67.59
N ALA A 478 -1.76 0.97 -68.75
CA ALA A 478 -2.56 0.95 -69.96
C ALA A 478 -2.82 -0.49 -70.44
N MET A 479 -1.81 -1.36 -70.45
CA MET A 479 -1.96 -2.79 -70.81
C MET A 479 -2.94 -3.51 -69.87
N ARG A 480 -2.89 -3.23 -68.56
CA ARG A 480 -3.84 -3.81 -67.60
C ARG A 480 -5.27 -3.35 -67.88
N LYS A 481 -5.49 -2.04 -68.11
CA LYS A 481 -6.81 -1.50 -68.44
C LYS A 481 -7.36 -2.06 -69.75
N ALA A 482 -6.49 -2.27 -70.74
CA ALA A 482 -6.82 -2.90 -72.02
C ALA A 482 -6.99 -4.43 -71.92
N LYS A 483 -6.72 -5.04 -70.76
CA LYS A 483 -6.71 -6.50 -70.53
C LYS A 483 -5.73 -7.26 -71.44
N GLU A 484 -4.64 -6.61 -71.86
CA GLU A 484 -3.56 -7.23 -72.63
C GLU A 484 -2.63 -8.08 -71.77
N ILE A 485 -2.64 -7.83 -70.46
CA ILE A 485 -1.95 -8.63 -69.44
C ILE A 485 -2.95 -9.00 -68.35
N ASP A 486 -2.79 -10.18 -67.77
CA ASP A 486 -3.61 -10.61 -66.64
C ASP A 486 -3.13 -10.03 -65.29
N GLU A 487 -3.87 -10.28 -64.22
CA GLU A 487 -3.55 -9.75 -62.88
C GLU A 487 -2.24 -10.33 -62.32
N GLN A 488 -1.87 -11.56 -62.70
CA GLN A 488 -0.64 -12.19 -62.25
C GLN A 488 0.57 -11.59 -62.98
N GLU A 489 0.49 -11.43 -64.31
CA GLU A 489 1.49 -10.75 -65.13
C GLU A 489 1.65 -9.28 -64.70
N TYR A 490 0.55 -8.57 -64.43
CA TYR A 490 0.61 -7.19 -63.93
C TYR A 490 1.35 -7.10 -62.59
N ARG A 491 1.14 -8.03 -61.65
CA ARG A 491 1.89 -8.07 -60.39
C ARG A 491 3.38 -8.37 -60.61
N GLN A 492 3.73 -9.22 -61.57
CA GLN A 492 5.12 -9.49 -61.93
C GLN A 492 5.79 -8.24 -62.54
N GLU A 493 5.11 -7.51 -63.42
CA GLU A 493 5.60 -6.25 -64.00
C GLU A 493 5.75 -5.15 -62.94
N LEU A 494 4.81 -5.02 -61.99
CA LEU A 494 4.96 -4.08 -60.87
C LEU A 494 6.16 -4.42 -59.99
N LYS A 495 6.42 -5.72 -59.74
CA LYS A 495 7.61 -6.16 -59.01
C LYS A 495 8.87 -5.74 -59.76
N LEU A 496 8.93 -5.96 -61.07
CA LEU A 496 10.06 -5.56 -61.90
C LEU A 496 10.26 -4.02 -61.91
N LEU A 497 9.18 -3.25 -62.08
CA LEU A 497 9.21 -1.79 -62.04
C LEU A 497 9.71 -1.27 -60.68
N SER A 498 9.32 -1.91 -59.57
CA SER A 498 9.82 -1.54 -58.24
C SER A 498 11.32 -1.80 -58.07
N GLN A 499 11.85 -2.88 -58.66
CA GLN A 499 13.28 -3.17 -58.66
C GLN A 499 14.06 -2.11 -59.45
N TRP A 500 13.57 -1.70 -60.61
CA TRP A 500 14.20 -0.65 -61.41
C TRP A 500 14.08 0.73 -60.75
N HIS A 501 13.01 1.00 -60.00
CA HIS A 501 12.89 2.20 -59.18
C HIS A 501 13.94 2.25 -58.06
N LEU A 502 14.23 1.10 -57.44
CA LEU A 502 15.30 0.99 -56.43
C LEU A 502 16.67 1.27 -57.05
N VAL A 503 16.93 0.76 -58.26
CA VAL A 503 18.16 1.05 -59.01
C VAL A 503 18.29 2.55 -59.28
N LEU A 504 17.23 3.20 -59.78
CA LEU A 504 17.22 4.64 -60.03
C LEU A 504 17.51 5.45 -58.75
N LYS A 505 16.83 5.12 -57.65
CA LYS A 505 17.04 5.78 -56.35
C LYS A 505 18.49 5.66 -55.88
N THR A 506 19.09 4.49 -56.08
CA THR A 506 20.50 4.24 -55.71
C THR A 506 21.45 5.11 -56.54
N LEU A 507 21.20 5.25 -57.85
CA LEU A 507 22.01 6.11 -58.74
C LEU A 507 21.83 7.62 -58.46
N GLU A 508 20.67 8.02 -57.96
CA GLU A 508 20.39 9.42 -57.60
C GLU A 508 21.02 9.84 -56.28
N GLN A 509 21.15 8.90 -55.34
CA GLN A 509 21.83 9.10 -54.07
C GLN A 509 23.35 9.04 -54.21
N ALA A 510 23.87 8.54 -55.32
CA ALA A 510 25.29 8.63 -55.64
C ALA A 510 25.67 10.11 -55.91
N PRO A 511 26.61 10.70 -55.14
CA PRO A 511 27.15 12.02 -55.47
C PRO A 511 27.73 11.96 -56.87
N ASN A 512 27.55 13.01 -57.69
CA ASN A 512 28.02 13.05 -59.08
C ASN A 512 29.54 12.76 -59.15
N ALA A 513 29.89 11.48 -59.29
CA ALA A 513 31.23 11.05 -59.64
C ALA A 513 31.43 11.49 -61.09
N LYS A 514 32.26 12.50 -61.29
CA LYS A 514 32.73 12.88 -62.62
C LYS A 514 33.75 11.88 -63.12
#